data_AF-A0A521GH92-F1
#
_entry.id   AF-A0A521GH92-F1
#
_cell.length_a   1.000
_cell.length_b   1.000
_cell.length_c   1.000
_cell.angle_alpha   90.00
_cell.angle_beta   90.00
_cell.angle_gamma   90.00
#
_symmetry.space_group_name_H-M   'P 1'
#
loop_
_entity.id
_entity.type
_entity.pdbx_description
1 polymer ?
#
loop_
_entity_poly.entity_id
_entity_poly.type
_entity_poly.pdbx_seq_one_letter_code
_entity_poly.pdbx_strand_id
1 'polypeptide(L)'
;MQRRNALKTVAATLGGLLILPAWADRWTPQTVQFAPAGKRLLSATEVDLLAEITETIIPATKTANPPKTEIPGARALRVHQFVEKMVADCYDKAAGELLRKGLNSGVDEMAQTVTGKPFLEGDAAQRLDVLKQLSTSTDATQKNFLALVKSLTIRGYMSSEYVMTNITHYEMAPARYNGCAKV
;
A
#
# COMPACT_ATOMS: atom_id res chain seq x y z
N MET A 1 -45.52 13.93 24.33
CA MET A 1 -44.15 14.30 24.76
C MET A 1 -43.08 14.20 23.67
N GLN A 2 -43.23 13.38 22.61
CA GLN A 2 -42.18 13.15 21.60
C GLN A 2 -41.87 14.36 20.69
N ARG A 3 -42.84 15.24 20.39
CA ARG A 3 -42.62 16.41 19.52
C ARG A 3 -41.66 17.45 20.10
N ARG A 4 -41.72 17.68 21.42
CA ARG A 4 -40.81 18.61 22.11
C ARG A 4 -39.38 18.05 22.20
N ASN A 5 -39.23 16.73 22.31
CA ASN A 5 -37.91 16.11 22.28
C ASN A 5 -37.30 16.18 20.89
N ALA A 6 -38.07 15.88 19.83
CA ALA A 6 -37.60 16.01 18.45
C ALA A 6 -37.14 17.43 18.10
N LEU A 7 -37.89 18.45 18.53
CA LEU A 7 -37.48 19.86 18.33
C LEU A 7 -36.21 20.21 19.10
N LYS A 8 -36.00 19.65 20.31
CA LYS A 8 -34.77 19.84 21.08
C LYS A 8 -33.57 19.16 20.42
N THR A 9 -33.73 17.95 19.89
CA THR A 9 -32.63 17.27 19.18
C THR A 9 -32.27 18.00 17.90
N VAL A 10 -33.26 18.43 17.10
CA VAL A 10 -33.00 19.19 15.87
C VAL A 10 -32.33 20.54 16.16
N ALA A 11 -32.78 21.25 17.21
CA ALA A 11 -32.13 22.49 17.62
C ALA A 11 -30.70 22.26 18.13
N ALA A 12 -30.45 21.17 18.88
CA ALA A 12 -29.12 20.82 19.35
C ALA A 12 -28.17 20.39 18.22
N THR A 13 -28.65 19.65 17.21
CA THR A 13 -27.82 19.24 16.07
C THR A 13 -27.49 20.42 15.15
N LEU A 14 -28.48 21.25 14.81
CA LEU A 14 -28.25 22.45 13.99
C LEU A 14 -27.41 23.49 14.72
N GLY A 15 -27.64 23.69 16.02
CA GLY A 15 -26.82 24.57 16.85
C GLY A 15 -25.37 24.06 17.00
N GLY A 16 -25.18 22.75 17.13
CA GLY A 16 -23.86 22.13 17.18
C GLY A 16 -23.07 22.26 15.88
N LEU A 17 -23.74 22.16 14.73
CA LEU A 17 -23.13 22.35 13.40
C LEU A 17 -22.63 23.79 13.19
N LEU A 18 -23.31 24.80 13.75
CA LEU A 18 -22.91 26.20 13.64
C LEU A 18 -21.74 26.58 14.57
N ILE A 19 -21.49 25.80 15.61
CA ILE A 19 -20.38 25.98 16.57
C ILE A 19 -19.21 25.06 16.22
N LEU A 20 -19.29 24.32 15.09
CA LEU A 20 -18.13 23.58 14.61
C LEU A 20 -16.98 24.57 14.43
N PRO A 21 -15.84 24.33 15.09
CA PRO A 21 -14.69 25.21 14.90
C PRO A 21 -14.27 25.20 13.44
N ALA A 22 -13.73 26.31 12.93
CA ALA A 22 -13.21 26.39 11.55
C ALA A 22 -12.10 25.34 11.24
N TRP A 23 -11.53 24.69 12.27
CA TRP A 23 -10.60 23.57 12.09
C TRP A 23 -11.28 22.22 11.81
N ALA A 24 -12.59 22.07 12.08
CA ALA A 24 -13.37 20.87 11.81
C ALA A 24 -13.75 20.73 10.32
N ASP A 25 -13.86 21.83 9.57
CA ASP A 25 -14.01 21.81 8.10
C ASP A 25 -12.76 21.24 7.40
N ARG A 26 -11.64 21.17 8.12
CA ARG A 26 -10.43 20.50 7.68
C ARG A 26 -10.36 19.04 8.08
N TRP A 27 -11.44 18.40 8.53
CA TRP A 27 -11.48 16.96 8.82
C TRP A 27 -12.06 16.19 7.63
N THR A 28 -11.23 15.98 6.63
CA THR A 28 -11.42 14.98 5.57
C THR A 28 -10.72 13.69 6.00
N PRO A 29 -11.10 12.51 5.47
CA PRO A 29 -10.35 11.28 5.69
C PRO A 29 -8.85 11.39 5.36
N GLN A 30 -8.48 12.36 4.51
CA GLN A 30 -7.10 12.67 4.11
C GLN A 30 -6.34 13.50 5.17
N THR A 31 -7.03 14.34 5.94
CA THR A 31 -6.43 15.22 6.96
C THR A 31 -6.53 14.67 8.37
N VAL A 32 -7.42 13.69 8.61
CA VAL A 32 -7.50 12.90 9.86
C VAL A 32 -6.44 11.77 9.86
N GLN A 33 -5.58 11.68 8.84
CA GLN A 33 -4.44 10.78 8.89
C GLN A 33 -3.48 11.27 10.00
N PHE A 34 -3.18 10.38 10.95
CA PHE A 34 -2.23 10.56 12.06
C PHE A 34 -0.76 10.75 11.61
N ALA A 35 -0.53 11.35 10.45
CA ALA A 35 0.77 11.78 9.98
C ALA A 35 0.71 13.30 9.78
N PRO A 36 1.53 14.10 10.49
CA PRO A 36 1.56 15.54 10.25
C PRO A 36 1.88 15.78 8.77
N ALA A 37 1.14 16.72 8.16
CA ALA A 37 1.12 17.04 6.73
C ALA A 37 2.46 17.52 6.11
N GLY A 38 3.60 17.20 6.73
CA GLY A 38 4.96 17.47 6.24
C GLY A 38 5.92 16.28 6.29
N LYS A 39 5.44 15.03 6.43
CA LYS A 39 6.30 13.82 6.55
C LYS A 39 6.03 12.69 5.54
N ARG A 40 5.25 12.92 4.48
CA ARG A 40 5.17 11.94 3.40
C ARG A 40 6.41 12.03 2.52
N LEU A 41 7.03 10.88 2.26
CA LEU A 41 8.21 10.79 1.40
C LEU A 41 7.80 10.97 -0.07
N LEU A 42 6.60 10.49 -0.41
CA LEU A 42 6.05 10.46 -1.76
C LEU A 42 4.81 11.37 -1.89
N SER A 43 4.64 11.94 -3.08
CA SER A 43 3.41 12.58 -3.53
C SER A 43 2.30 11.56 -3.76
N ALA A 44 1.04 12.01 -3.85
CA ALA A 44 -0.10 11.13 -4.09
C ALA A 44 0.05 10.29 -5.37
N THR A 45 0.56 10.89 -6.45
CA THR A 45 0.80 10.22 -7.73
C THR A 45 1.91 9.18 -7.63
N GLU A 46 3.01 9.49 -6.91
CA GLU A 46 4.08 8.52 -6.63
C GLU A 46 3.59 7.34 -5.78
N VAL A 47 2.66 7.58 -4.84
CA VAL A 47 2.03 6.53 -4.02
C VAL A 47 1.14 5.62 -4.87
N ASP A 48 0.36 6.17 -5.80
CA ASP A 48 -0.48 5.38 -6.70
C ASP A 48 0.37 4.54 -7.67
N LEU A 49 1.45 5.11 -8.19
CA LEU A 49 2.43 4.36 -9.00
C LEU A 49 3.06 3.22 -8.19
N LEU A 50 3.50 3.50 -6.96
CA LEU A 50 4.03 2.47 -6.06
C LEU A 50 2.98 1.39 -5.76
N ALA A 51 1.70 1.77 -5.61
CA ALA A 51 0.60 0.83 -5.42
C ALA A 51 0.48 -0.16 -6.59
N GLU A 52 0.49 0.33 -7.83
CA GLU A 52 0.46 -0.52 -9.03
C GLU A 52 1.71 -1.40 -9.18
N ILE A 53 2.89 -0.87 -8.84
CA ILE A 53 4.13 -1.66 -8.85
C ILE A 53 4.03 -2.81 -7.83
N THR A 54 3.62 -2.52 -6.60
CA THR A 54 3.49 -3.57 -5.57
C THR A 54 2.44 -4.61 -5.95
N GLU A 55 1.30 -4.20 -6.52
CA GLU A 55 0.28 -5.11 -7.04
C GLU A 55 0.81 -5.99 -8.18
N THR A 56 1.63 -5.42 -9.07
CA THR A 56 2.23 -6.20 -10.17
C THR A 56 3.22 -7.25 -9.64
N ILE A 57 3.92 -6.97 -8.53
CA ILE A 57 4.86 -7.91 -7.90
C ILE A 57 4.11 -9.06 -7.20
N ILE A 58 3.03 -8.76 -6.49
CA ILE A 58 2.15 -9.75 -5.83
C ILE A 58 0.70 -9.41 -6.14
N PRO A 59 0.15 -9.91 -7.27
CA PRO A 59 -1.21 -9.61 -7.68
C PRO A 59 -2.23 -10.41 -6.87
N ALA A 60 -3.46 -9.90 -6.82
CA ALA A 60 -4.58 -10.70 -6.34
C ALA A 60 -4.71 -12.00 -7.17
N THR A 61 -4.87 -13.13 -6.48
CA THR A 61 -5.03 -14.43 -7.14
C THR A 61 -6.28 -15.13 -6.63
N LYS A 62 -6.92 -15.89 -7.51
CA LYS A 62 -8.00 -16.80 -7.13
C LYS A 62 -7.38 -18.17 -6.97
N THR A 63 -7.71 -18.87 -5.88
CA THR A 63 -7.25 -20.26 -5.71
C THR A 63 -7.76 -21.13 -6.85
N ALA A 64 -6.95 -22.09 -7.27
CA ALA A 64 -7.28 -22.90 -8.44
C ALA A 64 -8.41 -23.91 -8.14
N ASN A 65 -9.36 -23.92 -9.07
CA ASN A 65 -10.40 -24.90 -9.40
C ASN A 65 -10.94 -25.88 -8.32
N PRO A 66 -12.19 -25.67 -7.84
CA PRO A 66 -12.99 -24.46 -8.01
C PRO A 66 -12.41 -23.31 -7.16
N PRO A 67 -12.51 -22.05 -7.62
CA PRO A 67 -12.06 -20.90 -6.85
C PRO A 67 -12.88 -20.80 -5.56
N LYS A 68 -12.25 -21.10 -4.43
CA LYS A 68 -12.89 -21.08 -3.11
C LYS A 68 -12.67 -19.76 -2.38
N THR A 69 -11.53 -19.12 -2.60
CA THR A 69 -11.11 -17.94 -1.84
C THR A 69 -10.29 -17.02 -2.73
N GLU A 70 -10.63 -15.74 -2.73
CA GLU A 70 -9.82 -14.69 -3.34
C GLU A 70 -8.70 -14.31 -2.38
N ILE A 71 -7.46 -14.40 -2.84
CA ILE A 71 -6.28 -13.95 -2.10
C ILE A 71 -6.00 -12.52 -2.54
N PRO A 72 -6.12 -11.52 -1.64
CA PRO A 72 -5.91 -10.12 -1.95
C PRO A 72 -4.45 -9.87 -2.37
N GLY A 73 -4.26 -9.01 -3.36
CA GLY A 73 -2.93 -8.57 -3.79
C GLY A 73 -2.28 -7.57 -2.82
N ALA A 74 -1.03 -7.23 -3.10
CA ALA A 74 -0.25 -6.31 -2.27
C ALA A 74 -0.89 -4.91 -2.15
N ARG A 75 -1.55 -4.40 -3.19
CA ARG A 75 -2.24 -3.10 -3.11
C ARG A 75 -3.46 -3.16 -2.19
N ALA A 76 -4.25 -4.23 -2.28
CA ALA A 76 -5.42 -4.43 -1.42
C ALA A 76 -5.01 -4.49 0.07
N LEU A 77 -3.85 -5.06 0.38
CA LEU A 77 -3.26 -5.09 1.72
C LEU A 77 -2.43 -3.85 2.08
N ARG A 78 -2.48 -2.79 1.25
CA ARG A 78 -1.78 -1.50 1.47
C ARG A 78 -0.26 -1.64 1.64
N VAL A 79 0.36 -2.64 1.01
CA VAL A 79 1.79 -2.89 1.11
C VAL A 79 2.61 -1.71 0.59
N HIS A 80 2.15 -0.98 -0.42
CA HIS A 80 2.79 0.26 -0.89
C HIS A 80 2.94 1.33 0.22
N GLN A 81 1.97 1.44 1.13
CA GLN A 81 2.08 2.36 2.29
C GLN A 81 3.10 1.87 3.30
N PHE A 82 3.20 0.56 3.49
CA PHE A 82 4.27 -0.04 4.28
C PHE A 82 5.65 0.24 3.66
N VAL A 83 5.80 0.09 2.34
CA VAL A 83 7.06 0.39 1.63
C VAL A 83 7.45 1.86 1.84
N GLU A 84 6.54 2.81 1.58
CA GLU A 84 6.81 4.24 1.81
C GLU A 84 7.25 4.50 3.25
N LYS A 85 6.49 3.98 4.23
CA LYS A 85 6.77 4.19 5.65
C LYS A 85 8.09 3.58 6.08
N MET A 86 8.40 2.36 5.64
CA MET A 86 9.68 1.71 5.92
C MET A 86 10.84 2.55 5.42
N VAL A 87 10.78 3.02 4.18
CA VAL A 87 11.86 3.85 3.61
C VAL A 87 11.95 5.20 4.32
N ALA A 88 10.82 5.82 4.67
CA ALA A 88 10.80 7.11 5.36
C ALA A 88 11.33 7.05 6.81
N ASP A 89 11.00 6.00 7.56
CA ASP A 89 11.28 5.91 8.99
C ASP A 89 12.53 5.08 9.33
N CYS A 90 12.92 4.13 8.47
CA CYS A 90 13.94 3.11 8.80
C CYS A 90 15.15 3.07 7.87
N TYR A 91 15.12 3.78 6.73
CA TYR A 91 16.23 3.81 5.79
C TYR A 91 16.91 5.18 5.78
N ASP A 92 18.08 5.25 5.16
CA ASP A 92 18.80 6.51 4.97
C ASP A 92 18.19 7.37 3.85
N LYS A 93 18.66 8.61 3.74
CA LYS A 93 18.20 9.54 2.71
C LYS A 93 18.49 9.03 1.29
N ALA A 94 19.58 8.29 1.10
CA ALA A 94 19.95 7.75 -0.20
C ALA A 94 18.92 6.74 -0.71
N ALA A 95 18.37 5.88 0.15
CA ALA A 95 17.29 4.98 -0.19
C ALA A 95 15.98 5.73 -0.54
N GLY A 96 15.66 6.81 0.19
CA GLY A 96 14.51 7.65 -0.11
C GLY A 96 14.61 8.34 -1.47
N GLU A 97 15.80 8.84 -1.82
CA GLU A 97 16.08 9.41 -3.14
C GLU A 97 16.06 8.36 -4.25
N LEU A 98 16.61 7.17 -4.00
CA LEU A 98 16.56 6.04 -4.92
C LEU A 98 15.12 5.65 -5.24
N LEU A 99 14.26 5.59 -4.21
CA LEU A 99 12.84 5.31 -4.38
C LEU A 99 12.15 6.35 -5.27
N ARG A 100 12.35 7.65 -4.98
CA ARG A 100 11.74 8.74 -5.79
C ARG A 100 12.27 8.78 -7.21
N LYS A 101 13.58 8.59 -7.41
CA LYS A 101 14.18 8.56 -8.76
C LYS A 101 13.63 7.38 -9.57
N GLY A 102 13.59 6.18 -8.97
CA GLY A 102 13.06 5.01 -9.65
C GLY A 102 11.58 5.13 -10.04
N LEU A 103 10.76 5.75 -9.17
CA LEU A 103 9.36 6.03 -9.46
C LEU A 103 9.19 7.07 -10.59
N ASN A 104 9.93 8.18 -10.55
CA ASN A 104 9.71 9.29 -11.49
C ASN A 104 10.38 9.11 -12.86
N SER A 105 11.49 8.37 -12.96
CA SER A 105 12.22 8.20 -14.22
C SER A 105 12.39 6.73 -14.59
N GLY A 106 12.84 5.89 -13.65
CA GLY A 106 13.23 4.51 -13.96
C GLY A 106 12.09 3.65 -14.53
N VAL A 107 10.90 3.73 -13.94
CA VAL A 107 9.76 2.89 -14.34
C VAL A 107 9.13 3.36 -15.65
N ASP A 108 8.88 4.66 -15.79
CA ASP A 108 8.24 5.18 -17.00
C ASP A 108 9.18 5.18 -18.22
N GLU A 109 10.49 5.40 -18.05
CA GLU A 109 11.47 5.23 -19.14
C GLU A 109 11.50 3.78 -19.66
N MET A 110 11.47 2.82 -18.73
CA MET A 110 11.40 1.41 -19.09
C MET A 110 10.05 1.07 -19.73
N ALA A 111 8.94 1.60 -19.20
CA ALA A 111 7.61 1.40 -19.77
C ALA A 111 7.49 1.93 -21.19
N GLN A 112 8.03 3.13 -21.44
CA GLN A 112 8.06 3.73 -22.78
C GLN A 112 8.92 2.89 -23.75
N THR A 113 10.03 2.33 -23.27
CA THR A 113 10.92 1.49 -24.09
C THR A 113 10.29 0.15 -24.45
N VAL A 114 9.62 -0.50 -23.49
CA VAL A 114 9.07 -1.86 -23.64
C VAL A 114 7.69 -1.86 -24.31
N THR A 115 6.85 -0.89 -23.96
CA THR A 115 5.42 -0.89 -24.32
C THR A 115 4.99 0.34 -25.13
N GLY A 116 5.81 1.39 -25.19
CA GLY A 116 5.48 2.65 -25.86
C GLY A 116 4.47 3.52 -25.10
N LYS A 117 4.14 3.18 -23.85
CA LYS A 117 3.15 3.87 -23.01
C LYS A 117 3.67 4.09 -21.59
N PRO A 118 3.09 5.03 -20.83
CA PRO A 118 3.33 5.15 -19.40
C PRO A 118 2.96 3.87 -18.65
N PHE A 119 3.67 3.56 -17.55
CA PHE A 119 3.46 2.30 -16.82
C PHE A 119 2.01 2.12 -16.32
N LEU A 120 1.40 3.21 -15.85
CA LEU A 120 0.03 3.21 -15.35
C LEU A 120 -1.02 2.90 -16.43
N GLU A 121 -0.73 3.21 -17.69
CA GLU A 121 -1.62 2.93 -18.82
C GLU A 121 -1.47 1.51 -19.38
N GLY A 122 -0.42 0.78 -18.96
CA GLY A 122 -0.22 -0.61 -19.33
C GLY A 122 -1.23 -1.55 -18.68
N ASP A 123 -1.55 -2.66 -19.34
CA ASP A 123 -2.28 -3.77 -18.73
C ASP A 123 -1.38 -4.58 -17.77
N ALA A 124 -1.96 -5.58 -17.08
CA ALA A 124 -1.22 -6.39 -16.10
C ALA A 124 -0.03 -7.15 -16.70
N ALA A 125 -0.15 -7.63 -17.94
CA ALA A 125 0.93 -8.35 -18.61
C ALA A 125 2.05 -7.40 -19.05
N GLN A 126 1.68 -6.22 -19.56
CA GLN A 126 2.60 -5.15 -19.94
C GLN A 126 3.39 -4.64 -18.74
N ARG A 127 2.71 -4.34 -17.62
CA ARG A 127 3.37 -3.91 -16.38
C ARG A 127 4.35 -4.97 -15.87
N LEU A 128 3.97 -6.24 -15.93
CA LEU A 128 4.85 -7.34 -15.54
C LEU A 128 6.10 -7.40 -16.43
N ASP A 129 5.95 -7.21 -17.74
CA ASP A 129 7.08 -7.21 -18.67
C ASP A 129 8.03 -6.04 -18.40
N VAL A 130 7.50 -4.84 -18.13
CA VAL A 130 8.30 -3.68 -17.72
C VAL A 130 9.12 -3.99 -16.47
N LEU A 131 8.50 -4.54 -15.41
CA LEU A 131 9.22 -4.89 -14.19
C LEU A 131 10.26 -6.00 -14.40
N LYS A 132 10.01 -6.95 -15.30
CA LYS A 132 11.00 -7.97 -15.68
C LYS A 132 12.20 -7.34 -16.36
N GLN A 133 11.99 -6.46 -17.33
CA GLN A 133 13.08 -5.76 -18.03
C GLN A 133 13.87 -4.85 -17.09
N LEU A 134 13.18 -4.17 -16.18
CA LEU A 134 13.81 -3.36 -15.13
C LEU A 134 14.70 -4.20 -14.20
N SER A 135 14.34 -5.47 -13.94
CA SER A 135 15.15 -6.39 -13.12
C SER A 135 16.46 -6.83 -13.78
N THR A 136 16.52 -6.79 -15.12
CA THR A 136 17.68 -7.13 -15.93
C THR A 136 18.40 -5.91 -16.50
N SER A 137 17.99 -4.69 -16.13
CA SER A 137 18.61 -3.46 -16.60
C SER A 137 20.09 -3.39 -16.22
N THR A 138 20.90 -2.81 -17.12
CA THR A 138 22.30 -2.49 -16.89
C THR A 138 22.49 -1.27 -16.00
N ASP A 139 21.46 -0.44 -15.84
CA ASP A 139 21.48 0.69 -14.90
C ASP A 139 21.32 0.18 -13.45
N ALA A 140 22.36 0.40 -12.65
CA ALA A 140 22.38 0.05 -11.23
C ALA A 140 21.25 0.74 -10.46
N THR A 141 20.84 1.95 -10.84
CA THR A 141 19.79 2.72 -10.18
C THR A 141 18.44 2.01 -10.34
N GLN A 142 18.08 1.67 -11.58
CA GLN A 142 16.85 0.93 -11.91
C GLN A 142 16.80 -0.43 -11.21
N LYS A 143 17.91 -1.17 -11.24
CA LYS A 143 18.02 -2.49 -10.62
C LYS A 143 17.91 -2.42 -9.08
N ASN A 144 18.62 -1.49 -8.46
CA ASN A 144 18.61 -1.33 -7.00
C ASN A 144 17.25 -0.82 -6.51
N PHE A 145 16.62 0.09 -7.26
CA PHE A 145 15.25 0.54 -6.99
C PHE A 145 14.27 -0.63 -6.97
N LEU A 146 14.25 -1.45 -8.03
CA LEU A 146 13.33 -2.58 -8.10
C LEU A 146 13.63 -3.61 -7.02
N ALA A 147 14.91 -3.87 -6.72
CA ALA A 147 15.31 -4.77 -5.65
C ALA A 147 14.82 -4.29 -4.28
N LEU A 148 14.94 -2.99 -3.99
CA LEU A 148 14.44 -2.36 -2.77
C LEU A 148 12.93 -2.54 -2.66
N VAL A 149 12.17 -2.10 -3.68
CA VAL A 149 10.70 -2.19 -3.66
C VAL A 149 10.23 -3.63 -3.59
N LYS A 150 10.83 -4.54 -4.36
CA LYS A 150 10.48 -5.97 -4.36
C LYS A 150 10.70 -6.61 -3.00
N SER A 151 11.86 -6.39 -2.37
CA SER A 151 12.17 -6.95 -1.06
C SER A 151 11.21 -6.45 0.02
N LEU A 152 10.90 -5.15 0.05
CA LEU A 152 9.94 -4.57 0.98
C LEU A 152 8.50 -5.03 0.69
N THR A 153 8.14 -5.22 -0.58
CA THR A 153 6.82 -5.74 -0.96
C THR A 153 6.62 -7.16 -0.46
N ILE A 154 7.60 -8.05 -0.69
CA ILE A 154 7.55 -9.43 -0.20
C ILE A 154 7.48 -9.44 1.33
N ARG A 155 8.33 -8.65 2.00
CA ARG A 155 8.33 -8.56 3.46
C ARG A 155 7.00 -8.08 4.00
N GLY A 156 6.50 -6.95 3.49
CA GLY A 156 5.26 -6.34 3.95
C GLY A 156 4.03 -7.22 3.71
N TYR A 157 3.99 -7.91 2.57
CA TYR A 157 2.93 -8.86 2.26
C TYR A 157 2.95 -10.07 3.21
N MET A 158 4.12 -10.69 3.39
CA MET A 158 4.28 -11.88 4.25
C MET A 158 4.06 -11.59 5.74
N SER A 159 4.28 -10.36 6.18
CA SER A 159 4.01 -9.90 7.56
C SER A 159 2.62 -9.27 7.73
N SER A 160 1.77 -9.28 6.70
CA SER A 160 0.42 -8.74 6.81
C SER A 160 -0.47 -9.64 7.66
N GLU A 161 -1.41 -9.05 8.40
CA GLU A 161 -2.37 -9.79 9.23
C GLU A 161 -3.11 -10.85 8.40
N TYR A 162 -3.58 -10.50 7.20
CA TYR A 162 -4.30 -11.43 6.33
C TYR A 162 -3.46 -12.66 5.99
N VAL A 163 -2.21 -12.47 5.56
CA VAL A 163 -1.32 -13.58 5.17
C VAL A 163 -0.94 -14.41 6.39
N MET A 164 -0.60 -13.75 7.50
CA MET A 164 -0.22 -14.45 8.72
C MET A 164 -1.35 -15.30 9.30
N THR A 165 -2.59 -14.82 9.26
CA THR A 165 -3.75 -15.53 9.84
C THR A 165 -4.34 -16.57 8.89
N ASN A 166 -4.55 -16.21 7.62
CA ASN A 166 -5.32 -17.04 6.68
C ASN A 166 -4.45 -17.96 5.82
N ILE A 167 -3.16 -17.65 5.62
CA ILE A 167 -2.28 -18.43 4.74
C ILE A 167 -1.24 -19.22 5.54
N THR A 168 -0.49 -18.57 6.42
CA THR A 168 0.55 -19.26 7.21
C THR A 168 0.03 -19.85 8.51
N HIS A 169 -1.20 -19.50 8.91
CA HIS A 169 -1.83 -19.91 10.17
C HIS A 169 -0.92 -19.65 11.39
N TYR A 170 -0.24 -18.50 11.37
CA TYR A 170 0.67 -18.09 12.42
C TYR A 170 -0.09 -17.89 13.74
N GLU A 171 0.38 -18.57 14.78
CA GLU A 171 -0.11 -18.45 16.16
C GLU A 171 1.01 -17.87 17.02
N MET A 172 0.90 -16.59 17.39
CA MET A 172 1.97 -15.87 18.10
C MET A 172 2.34 -16.51 19.46
N ALA A 173 1.35 -17.07 20.14
CA ALA A 173 1.53 -17.79 21.41
C ALA A 173 0.52 -18.95 21.48
N PRO A 174 0.91 -20.18 21.09
CA PRO A 174 0.03 -21.32 21.17
C PRO A 174 -0.21 -21.68 22.63
N ALA A 175 -1.40 -21.40 23.15
CA ALA A 175 -1.79 -21.67 24.54
C ALA A 175 -1.96 -23.18 24.85
N ARG A 176 -1.68 -24.06 23.87
CA ARG A 176 -1.91 -25.50 23.92
C ARG A 176 -0.57 -26.25 23.92
N TYR A 177 -0.39 -27.15 24.88
CA TYR A 177 0.77 -28.04 24.95
C TYR A 177 0.63 -29.18 23.94
N ASN A 178 1.51 -29.22 22.93
CA ASN A 178 1.60 -30.30 21.95
C ASN A 178 2.79 -31.21 22.27
N GLY A 179 2.61 -32.18 23.17
CA GLY A 179 3.67 -33.10 23.63
C GLY A 179 4.25 -34.05 22.57
N CYS A 180 3.64 -34.14 21.38
CA CYS A 180 4.07 -35.01 20.29
C CYS A 180 4.23 -34.26 18.95
N ALA A 181 4.83 -33.08 18.95
CA ALA A 181 5.28 -32.46 17.70
C ALA A 181 6.53 -33.19 17.18
N LYS A 182 6.52 -33.64 15.92
CA LYS A 182 7.73 -34.11 15.24
C LYS A 182 8.69 -32.92 15.13
N VAL A 183 9.84 -33.04 15.80
CA VAL A 183 10.98 -32.11 15.67
C VAL A 183 11.74 -32.40 14.39
#